data_AF-A0A2H4VL22-F1
#
_entry.id   AF-A0A2H4VL22-F1
#
_cell.length_a   1.000
_cell.length_b   1.000
_cell.length_c   1.000
_cell.angle_alpha   90.00
_cell.angle_beta   90.00
_cell.angle_gamma   90.00
#
_symmetry.space_group_name_H-M   'P 1'
#
loop_
_entity.id
_entity.type
_entity.pdbx_description
1 polymer ?
#
loop_
_entity_poly.entity_id
_entity_poly.type
_entity_poly.pdbx_seq_one_letter_code
_entity_poly.pdbx_strand_id
1 'polypeptide(L)'
;MYEDDEVALIIEELDEYEKRVLRLLGSLNISQHKNIRKETIKKRLPNKYGKKIDRTLDLLRNKGLLFPYRPNNYGLSTLGVIIAQKLVKEFRDQKYDDIKILMLI
;
A
#
# COMPACT_ATOMS: atom_id res chain seq x y z
N MET A 1 -14.33 -5.60 -13.61
CA MET A 1 -14.49 -5.51 -12.14
C MET A 1 -13.64 -6.64 -11.58
N TYR A 2 -12.75 -6.39 -10.61
CA TYR A 2 -11.93 -7.45 -10.03
C TYR A 2 -12.79 -8.22 -9.01
N GLU A 3 -12.71 -9.54 -9.03
CA GLU A 3 -13.42 -10.37 -8.06
C GLU A 3 -12.71 -10.32 -6.70
N ASP A 4 -13.45 -10.43 -5.60
CA ASP A 4 -12.88 -10.30 -4.25
C ASP A 4 -11.81 -11.37 -3.95
N ASP A 5 -11.98 -12.57 -4.52
CA ASP A 5 -11.05 -13.70 -4.40
C ASP A 5 -9.74 -13.44 -5.15
N GLU A 6 -9.82 -12.85 -6.35
CA GLU A 6 -8.65 -12.43 -7.14
C GLU A 6 -7.83 -11.39 -6.37
N VAL A 7 -8.51 -10.40 -5.78
CA VAL A 7 -7.86 -9.37 -4.96
C VAL A 7 -7.19 -9.99 -3.73
N ALA A 8 -7.81 -10.98 -3.09
CA ALA A 8 -7.25 -11.67 -1.93
C ALA A 8 -5.97 -12.43 -2.27
N LEU A 9 -5.97 -13.20 -3.37
CA LEU A 9 -4.78 -13.93 -3.84
C LEU A 9 -3.60 -12.99 -4.11
N ILE A 10 -3.86 -11.85 -4.76
CA ILE A 10 -2.81 -10.86 -5.01
C ILE A 10 -2.25 -10.32 -3.70
N ILE A 11 -3.10 -10.06 -2.70
CA ILE A 11 -2.66 -9.60 -1.38
C ILE A 11 -1.79 -10.64 -0.69
N GLU A 12 -2.11 -11.94 -0.81
CA GLU A 12 -1.32 -13.03 -0.22
C GLU A 12 0.09 -13.11 -0.82
N GLU A 13 0.24 -12.82 -2.12
CA GLU A 13 1.53 -12.78 -2.81
C GLU A 13 2.40 -11.55 -2.51
N LEU A 14 1.86 -10.55 -1.81
CA LEU A 14 2.62 -9.37 -1.42
C LEU A 14 3.45 -9.64 -0.18
N ASP A 15 4.72 -9.25 -0.22
CA ASP A 15 5.54 -9.24 0.97
C ASP A 15 5.08 -8.16 1.97
N GLU A 16 5.50 -8.32 3.23
CA GLU A 16 5.11 -7.41 4.31
C GLU A 16 5.48 -5.94 4.05
N TYR A 17 6.53 -5.70 3.28
CA TYR A 17 6.99 -4.36 2.97
C TYR A 17 6.22 -3.75 1.79
N GLU A 18 5.89 -4.53 0.77
CA GLU A 18 4.94 -4.18 -0.30
C GLU A 18 3.58 -3.80 0.29
N LYS A 19 3.03 -4.63 1.18
CA LYS A 19 1.77 -4.33 1.91
C LYS A 19 1.85 -3.02 2.67
N ARG A 20 2.97 -2.75 3.37
CA ARG A 20 3.18 -1.48 4.09
C ARG A 20 3.23 -0.28 3.16
N VAL A 21 3.91 -0.38 2.02
CA VAL A 21 3.96 0.68 1.02
C VAL A 21 2.57 0.94 0.47
N LEU A 22 1.86 -0.08 -0.01
CA LEU A 22 0.52 0.07 -0.56
C LEU A 22 -0.46 0.63 0.48
N ARG A 23 -0.42 0.16 1.73
CA ARG A 23 -1.25 0.72 2.81
C ARG A 23 -0.95 2.19 3.08
N LEU A 24 0.32 2.60 3.07
CA LEU A 24 0.68 4.03 3.17
C LEU A 24 0.08 4.81 2.00
N LEU A 25 0.23 4.33 0.76
CA LEU A 25 -0.32 4.98 -0.43
C LEU A 25 -1.85 5.08 -0.38
N GLY A 26 -2.54 4.02 0.06
CA GLY A 26 -3.98 3.99 0.28
C GLY A 26 -4.41 5.02 1.33
N SER A 27 -3.69 5.12 2.45
CA SER A 27 -3.98 6.10 3.52
C SER A 27 -3.84 7.55 3.05
N LEU A 28 -3.05 7.79 2.00
CA LEU A 28 -2.85 9.11 1.37
C LEU A 28 -3.78 9.33 0.18
N ASN A 29 -4.67 8.39 -0.12
CA ASN A 29 -5.57 8.39 -1.27
C ASN A 29 -4.84 8.55 -2.61
N ILE A 30 -3.64 7.97 -2.73
CA ILE A 30 -2.90 7.95 -4.00
C ILE A 30 -3.70 7.17 -5.04
N SER A 31 -3.73 7.66 -6.28
CA SER A 31 -4.54 7.13 -7.36
C SER A 31 -3.94 7.48 -8.72
N GLN A 32 -4.65 7.20 -9.81
CA GLN A 32 -4.27 7.62 -11.15
C GLN A 32 -4.16 9.14 -11.31
N HIS A 33 -4.93 9.90 -10.53
CA HIS A 33 -4.98 11.37 -10.59
C HIS A 33 -4.23 12.05 -9.44
N LYS A 34 -3.80 11.28 -8.43
CA LYS A 34 -3.06 11.79 -7.27
C LYS A 34 -1.80 10.97 -7.05
N ASN A 35 -0.66 11.58 -7.33
CA ASN A 35 0.65 10.93 -7.29
C ASN A 35 1.47 11.33 -6.05
N ILE A 36 2.59 10.64 -5.83
CA ILE A 36 3.49 10.86 -4.69
C ILE A 36 4.96 10.71 -5.08
N ARG A 37 5.80 11.59 -4.53
CA ARG A 37 7.25 11.51 -4.68
C ARG A 37 7.85 10.37 -3.86
N LYS A 38 8.83 9.66 -4.43
CA LYS A 38 9.61 8.61 -3.77
C LYS A 38 10.17 9.05 -2.42
N GLU A 39 10.67 10.27 -2.36
CA GLU A 39 11.28 10.87 -1.17
C GLU A 39 10.24 11.03 -0.06
N THR A 40 8.99 11.33 -0.40
CA THR A 40 7.88 11.40 0.55
C THR A 40 7.53 10.02 1.08
N ILE A 41 7.53 8.99 0.23
CA ILE A 41 7.32 7.60 0.66
C ILE A 41 8.45 7.18 1.62
N LYS A 42 9.70 7.45 1.25
CA LYS A 42 10.90 7.22 2.08
C LYS A 42 10.78 7.86 3.46
N LYS A 43 10.38 9.14 3.53
CA LYS A 43 10.24 9.89 4.79
C LYS A 43 9.11 9.38 5.69
N ARG A 44 8.02 8.89 5.12
CA ARG A 44 6.84 8.43 5.88
C ARG A 44 6.93 6.99 6.35
N LEU A 45 7.83 6.19 5.78
CA LEU A 45 8.11 4.83 6.26
C LEU A 45 9.16 4.87 7.37
N PRO A 46 9.06 4.00 8.41
CA PRO A 46 10.04 3.99 9.50
C PRO A 46 11.48 3.77 8.99
N ASN A 47 12.45 4.48 9.60
CA ASN A 47 13.84 4.63 9.15
C ASN A 47 14.58 3.31 8.79
N LYS A 48 14.18 2.18 9.40
CA LYS A 48 14.70 0.82 9.11
C LYS A 48 14.48 0.38 7.65
N TYR A 49 13.53 0.96 6.93
CA TYR A 49 13.06 0.38 5.67
C TYR A 49 13.36 1.21 4.41
N GLY A 50 13.82 2.45 4.55
CA GLY A 50 14.14 3.32 3.41
C GLY A 50 15.14 2.70 2.41
N LYS A 51 15.96 1.73 2.84
CA LYS A 51 16.91 0.99 1.99
C LYS A 51 16.25 0.06 0.97
N LYS A 52 15.03 -0.43 1.21
CA LYS A 52 14.34 -1.40 0.34
C LYS A 52 13.35 -0.78 -0.64
N ILE A 53 13.07 0.52 -0.52
CA ILE A 53 11.97 1.15 -1.24
C ILE A 53 12.14 1.16 -2.76
N ASP A 54 13.36 1.35 -3.27
CA ASP A 54 13.60 1.36 -4.72
C ASP A 54 13.23 -0.02 -5.31
N ARG A 55 13.71 -1.11 -4.70
CA ARG A 55 13.32 -2.49 -5.04
C ARG A 55 11.81 -2.73 -4.91
N THR A 56 11.18 -2.18 -3.88
CA THR A 56 9.74 -2.40 -3.61
C THR A 56 8.87 -1.70 -4.65
N LEU A 57 9.24 -0.47 -5.03
CA LEU A 57 8.54 0.27 -6.08
C LEU A 57 8.68 -0.42 -7.44
N ASP A 58 9.83 -1.03 -7.72
CA ASP A 58 10.02 -1.84 -8.93
C ASP A 58 9.17 -3.12 -8.91
N LEU A 59 9.11 -3.85 -7.79
CA LEU A 59 8.26 -5.04 -7.65
C LEU A 59 6.77 -4.70 -7.83
N LEU A 60 6.29 -3.65 -7.15
CA LEU A 60 4.91 -3.18 -7.27
C LEU A 60 4.58 -2.69 -8.69
N ARG A 61 5.55 -2.10 -9.40
CA ARG A 61 5.40 -1.73 -10.81
C ARG A 61 5.31 -2.97 -11.70
N ASN A 62 6.16 -3.96 -11.47
CA ASN A 62 6.15 -5.21 -12.22
C ASN A 62 4.86 -6.01 -12.00
N LYS A 63 4.28 -5.92 -10.79
CA LYS A 63 2.94 -6.47 -10.46
C LYS A 63 1.78 -5.64 -11.02
N GLY A 64 2.03 -4.54 -11.74
CA GLY A 64 0.99 -3.70 -12.33
C GLY A 64 0.17 -2.87 -11.32
N LEU A 65 0.59 -2.80 -10.07
CA LEU A 65 -0.12 -2.11 -8.98
C LEU A 65 0.22 -0.61 -8.92
N LEU A 66 1.35 -0.24 -9.52
CA LEU A 66 1.94 1.09 -9.39
C LEU A 66 2.52 1.51 -10.75
N PHE A 67 2.37 2.79 -11.11
CA PHE A 67 2.90 3.31 -12.36
C PHE A 67 3.76 4.56 -12.12
N PRO A 68 4.83 4.78 -12.90
CA PRO A 68 5.58 6.02 -12.87
C PRO A 68 4.78 7.13 -13.55
N TYR A 69 4.55 8.25 -12.86
CA TYR A 69 3.91 9.43 -13.43
C TYR A 69 4.96 10.40 -14.02
N ARG A 70 6.04 10.64 -13.28
CA ARG A 70 7.21 11.46 -13.64
C ARG A 70 8.45 10.87 -12.94
N PRO A 71 9.68 11.28 -13.26
CA PRO A 71 10.86 10.81 -12.53
C PRO A 71 10.68 10.92 -11.01
N ASN A 72 10.91 9.80 -10.29
CA ASN A 72 10.71 9.66 -8.84
C ASN A 72 9.29 9.98 -8.33
N ASN A 73 8.27 9.91 -9.19
CA ASN A 73 6.89 10.19 -8.83
C ASN A 73 5.96 9.08 -9.32
N TYR A 74 5.10 8.59 -8.44
CA TYR A 74 4.36 7.36 -8.62
C TYR A 74 2.87 7.53 -8.31
N GLY A 75 2.03 6.87 -9.11
CA GLY A 75 0.60 6.71 -8.86
C GLY A 75 0.22 5.23 -8.74
N LEU A 76 -0.98 4.96 -8.22
CA LEU A 76 -1.55 3.61 -8.15
C LEU A 76 -2.44 3.33 -9.36
N SER A 77 -2.32 2.14 -9.95
CA SER A 77 -3.28 1.67 -10.96
C SER A 77 -4.67 1.48 -10.31
N THR A 78 -5.72 1.28 -11.11
CA THR A 78 -7.06 0.99 -10.58
C THR A 78 -7.05 -0.22 -9.62
N LEU A 79 -6.34 -1.29 -9.99
CA LEU A 79 -6.15 -2.46 -9.13
C LEU A 79 -5.33 -2.13 -7.89
N GLY A 80 -4.26 -1.36 -8.04
CA GLY A 80 -3.44 -0.89 -6.92
C GLY A 80 -4.22 -0.07 -5.91
N VAL A 81 -5.17 0.76 -6.36
CA VAL A 81 -6.08 1.52 -5.49
C VAL A 81 -6.98 0.57 -4.70
N ILE A 82 -7.60 -0.41 -5.35
CA ILE A 82 -8.50 -1.38 -4.70
C ILE A 82 -7.75 -2.13 -3.59
N ILE A 83 -6.59 -2.70 -3.92
CA ILE A 83 -5.75 -3.42 -2.96
C ILE A 83 -5.29 -2.51 -1.82
N ALA A 84 -4.82 -1.30 -2.13
CA ALA A 84 -4.36 -0.36 -1.11
C ALA A 84 -5.48 0.04 -0.13
N GLN A 85 -6.72 0.22 -0.62
CA GLN A 85 -7.86 0.52 0.25
C GLN A 85 -8.29 -0.69 1.09
N LYS A 86 -8.24 -1.90 0.54
CA LYS A 86 -8.50 -3.15 1.29
C LYS A 86 -7.50 -3.30 2.45
N LEU A 87 -6.21 -3.11 2.19
CA LEU A 87 -5.16 -3.12 3.23
C LEU A 87 -5.32 -2.02 4.28
N VAL A 88 -5.81 -0.83 3.90
CA VAL A 88 -6.12 0.24 4.86
C VAL A 88 -7.29 -0.14 5.74
N LYS A 89 -8.34 -0.74 5.18
CA LYS A 89 -9.51 -1.21 5.91
C LYS A 89 -9.13 -2.32 6.90
N GLU A 90 -8.46 -3.37 6.43
CA GLU A 90 -8.00 -4.49 7.27
C GLU A 90 -7.15 -4.01 8.46
N PHE A 91 -6.20 -3.09 8.21
CA PHE A 91 -5.38 -2.53 9.29
C PHE A 91 -6.19 -1.71 10.30
N ARG A 92 -7.23 -0.99 9.85
CA ARG A 92 -8.12 -0.25 10.75
C ARG A 92 -8.96 -1.22 11.58
N ASP A 93 -9.56 -2.20 10.94
CA ASP A 93 -10.45 -3.18 11.58
C ASP A 93 -9.68 -3.95 12.66
N GLN A 94 -8.48 -4.47 12.35
CA GLN A 94 -7.58 -5.08 13.34
C GLN A 94 -7.28 -4.15 14.52
N LYS A 95 -6.90 -2.90 14.24
CA LYS A 95 -6.59 -1.93 15.29
C LYS A 95 -7.81 -1.61 16.17
N TYR A 96 -9.01 -1.55 15.60
CA TYR A 96 -10.23 -1.32 16.37
C TYR A 96 -10.57 -2.51 17.27
N ASP A 97 -10.39 -3.72 16.79
CA ASP A 97 -10.63 -4.92 17.58
C ASP A 97 -9.63 -5.06 18.73
N ASP A 98 -8.34 -4.74 18.50
CA ASP A 98 -7.33 -4.67 19.56
C ASP A 98 -7.72 -3.65 20.66
N ILE A 99 -8.23 -2.48 20.27
CA ILE A 99 -8.68 -1.45 21.22
C ILE A 99 -9.92 -1.91 22.00
N LYS A 100 -10.87 -2.59 21.35
CA LYS A 100 -12.04 -3.15 22.04
C LYS A 100 -11.63 -4.17 23.10
N ILE A 101 -10.68 -5.05 22.79
CA ILE A 101 -10.13 -6.01 23.75
C ILE A 101 -9.54 -5.26 24.95
N LEU A 102 -8.76 -4.20 24.72
CA LEU A 102 -8.17 -3.39 25.80
C LEU A 102 -9.20 -2.66 26.66
N MET A 103 -10.39 -2.31 26.14
CA MET A 103 -11.45 -1.65 26.90
C MET A 103 -12.33 -2.60 27.72
N LEU A 104 -12.25 -3.91 27.46
CA LEU A 104 -13.04 -4.95 28.13
C LEU A 104 -12.29 -5.63 29.29
N ILE A 105 -11.04 -5.24 29.55
CA ILE A 105 -10.19 -5.69 30.66
C ILE A 105 -10.11 -4.56 31.70
#